data_AF-A0A0P8XHR9-F1
#
_entry.id   AF-A0A0P8XHR9-F1
#
_cell.length_a   1.000
_cell.length_b   1.000
_cell.length_c   1.000
_cell.angle_alpha   90.00
_cell.angle_beta   90.00
_cell.angle_gamma   90.00
#
_symmetry.space_group_name_H-M   'P 1'
#
loop_
_entity.id
_entity.type
_entity.pdbx_description
1 polymer ?
#
loop_
_entity_poly.entity_id
_entity_poly.type
_entity_poly.pdbx_seq_one_letter_code
_entity_poly.pdbx_strand_id
1 'polypeptide(L)'
;MSLILVLLFAAVAANHCDKPCPTKEDPGCVSRDGKCYFTIPNPCVLHALNCYRKSKKLSVLEPLSRNKCGPNLVPVCDNVDTS
;
A
#
# COMPACT_ATOMS: atom_id res chain seq x y z
N MET A 1 15.94 30.67 -27.11
CA MET A 1 15.61 30.07 -25.79
C MET A 1 14.60 28.95 -26.02
N SER A 2 15.04 27.70 -25.84
CA SER A 2 14.30 26.51 -26.25
C SER A 2 13.20 26.16 -25.23
N LEU A 3 11.93 26.27 -25.63
CA LEU A 3 10.73 25.87 -24.87
C LEU A 3 10.73 24.38 -24.47
N ILE A 4 11.60 23.57 -25.08
CA ILE A 4 11.69 22.12 -24.87
C ILE A 4 12.18 21.78 -23.44
N LEU A 5 12.93 22.66 -22.79
CA LEU A 5 13.48 22.40 -21.45
C LEU A 5 12.45 22.50 -20.30
N VAL A 6 11.34 23.21 -20.51
CA VAL A 6 10.34 23.43 -19.44
C VAL A 6 9.41 22.22 -19.27
N LEU A 7 9.19 21.42 -20.32
CA LEU A 7 8.28 20.27 -20.28
C LEU A 7 8.86 19.03 -19.58
N LEU A 8 10.19 18.93 -19.43
CA LEU A 8 10.83 17.77 -18.79
C LEU A 8 10.84 17.82 -17.25
N PHE A 9 10.62 19.00 -16.65
CA PHE A 9 10.62 19.15 -15.18
C PHE A 9 9.26 18.96 -14.50
N ALA A 10 8.16 18.88 -15.26
CA ALA A 10 6.81 18.79 -14.71
C ALA A 10 6.42 17.39 -14.20
N ALA A 11 7.18 16.34 -14.53
CA ALA A 11 6.81 14.96 -14.20
C ALA A 11 7.26 14.47 -12.80
N VAL A 12 7.97 15.30 -12.02
CA VAL A 12 8.55 14.90 -10.72
C VAL A 12 7.68 15.30 -9.52
N ALA A 13 6.61 16.07 -9.74
CA ALA A 13 5.75 16.52 -8.65
C ALA A 13 4.79 15.42 -8.16
N ALA A 14 5.22 14.74 -7.09
CA ALA A 14 4.42 14.39 -5.92
C ALA A 14 3.36 13.26 -6.03
N ASN A 15 3.81 12.00 -6.11
CA ASN A 15 3.05 10.90 -5.51
C ASN A 15 3.33 10.85 -3.99
N HIS A 16 2.80 11.80 -3.22
CA HIS A 16 2.87 11.76 -1.76
C HIS A 16 1.87 10.73 -1.23
N CYS A 17 2.33 9.50 -1.07
CA CYS A 17 1.58 8.42 -0.44
C CYS A 17 1.54 8.54 1.09
N ASP A 18 2.41 9.38 1.65
CA ASP A 18 2.48 9.68 3.08
C ASP A 18 1.34 10.63 3.47
N LYS A 19 0.20 10.04 3.85
CA LYS A 19 -0.93 10.75 4.43
C LYS A 19 -1.08 10.33 5.89
N PRO A 20 -1.32 11.27 6.82
CA PRO A 20 -1.55 10.93 8.22
C PRO A 20 -2.83 10.08 8.33
N CYS A 21 -2.74 8.99 9.08
CA CYS A 21 -3.87 8.10 9.35
C CYS A 21 -4.40 8.28 10.77
N PRO A 22 -5.72 8.07 11.00
CA PRO A 22 -6.28 8.04 12.35
C PRO A 22 -5.61 6.96 13.21
N THR A 23 -5.43 7.25 14.50
CA THR A 23 -4.87 6.31 15.50
C THR A 23 -5.88 5.28 15.99
N LYS A 24 -7.18 5.48 15.72
CA LYS A 24 -8.23 4.51 16.06
C LYS A 24 -8.00 3.21 15.30
N GLU A 25 -7.97 2.09 16.03
CA GLU A 25 -7.86 0.76 15.43
C GLU A 25 -9.15 0.38 14.69
N ASP A 26 -8.98 -0.09 13.45
CA ASP A 26 -10.01 -0.68 12.60
C ASP A 26 -9.34 -1.78 11.75
N PRO A 27 -8.99 -2.92 12.36
CA PRO A 27 -8.07 -3.85 11.76
C PRO A 27 -8.70 -4.61 10.59
N GLY A 28 -7.95 -4.77 9.50
CA GLY A 28 -8.36 -5.56 8.34
C GLY A 28 -7.37 -6.66 8.01
N CYS A 29 -7.83 -7.70 7.34
CA CYS A 29 -6.98 -8.72 6.75
C CYS A 29 -6.87 -8.47 5.26
N VAL A 30 -5.64 -8.44 4.75
CA VAL A 30 -5.35 -8.21 3.34
C VAL A 30 -4.43 -9.30 2.81
N SER A 31 -4.42 -9.48 1.49
CA SER A 31 -3.58 -10.45 0.81
C SER A 31 -2.76 -9.82 -0.29
N ARG A 32 -1.52 -10.28 -0.47
CA ARG A 32 -0.74 -10.08 -1.68
C ARG A 32 -0.94 -11.31 -2.57
N ASP A 33 -1.54 -11.10 -3.73
CA ASP A 33 -1.69 -12.10 -4.79
C ASP A 33 -2.31 -13.44 -4.33
N GLY A 34 -3.16 -13.40 -3.29
CA GLY A 34 -3.79 -14.58 -2.71
C GLY A 34 -2.86 -15.49 -1.92
N LYS A 35 -1.58 -15.13 -1.72
CA LYS A 35 -0.53 -16.02 -1.19
C LYS A 35 0.09 -15.57 0.12
N CYS A 36 0.13 -14.27 0.39
CA CYS A 36 0.71 -13.69 1.59
C CYS A 36 -0.35 -12.87 2.31
N TYR A 37 -0.55 -13.10 3.61
CA TYR A 37 -1.61 -12.45 4.37
C TYR A 37 -1.06 -11.51 5.43
N PHE A 38 -1.69 -10.34 5.60
CA PHE A 38 -1.26 -9.30 6.52
C PHE A 38 -2.45 -8.72 7.28
N THR A 39 -2.27 -8.51 8.58
CA THR A 39 -3.19 -7.67 9.35
C THR A 39 -2.73 -6.22 9.24
N ILE A 40 -3.60 -5.35 8.75
CA ILE A 40 -3.42 -3.90 8.74
C ILE A 40 -4.16 -3.28 9.92
N PRO A 41 -3.69 -2.17 10.50
CA PRO A 41 -4.31 -1.55 11.67
C PRO A 41 -5.56 -0.71 11.32
N ASN A 42 -5.68 -0.23 10.08
CA ASN A 42 -6.74 0.67 9.62
C ASN A 42 -6.79 0.68 8.07
N PRO A 43 -7.97 0.75 7.42
CA PRO A 43 -8.11 1.02 5.99
C PRO A 43 -7.28 2.19 5.44
N CYS A 44 -7.04 3.25 6.22
CA CYS A 44 -6.18 4.35 5.82
C CYS A 44 -4.74 3.90 5.54
N VAL A 45 -4.20 3.01 6.38
CA VAL A 45 -2.85 2.46 6.20
C VAL A 45 -2.79 1.58 4.95
N LEU A 46 -3.85 0.83 4.64
CA LEU A 46 -3.94 0.08 3.38
C LEU A 46 -3.85 0.99 2.16
N HIS A 47 -4.55 2.12 2.20
CA HIS A 47 -4.54 3.08 1.10
C HIS A 47 -3.14 3.67 0.90
N ALA A 48 -2.45 4.06 2.00
CA ALA A 48 -1.08 4.55 1.94
C ALA A 48 -0.11 3.49 1.39
N LEU A 49 -0.18 2.25 1.88
CA LEU A 49 0.62 1.12 1.40
C LEU A 49 0.37 0.85 -0.09
N ASN A 50 -0.89 0.78 -0.53
CA ASN A 50 -1.21 0.54 -1.93
C ASN A 50 -0.82 1.70 -2.85
N CYS A 51 -0.87 2.94 -2.36
CA CYS A 51 -0.29 4.07 -3.08
C CYS A 51 1.21 3.89 -3.28
N TYR A 52 1.95 3.57 -2.20
CA TYR A 52 3.39 3.36 -2.25
C TYR A 52 3.75 2.21 -3.21
N ARG A 53 3.06 1.07 -3.09
CA ARG A 53 3.25 -0.10 -3.97
C ARG A 53 3.01 0.24 -5.44
N LYS A 54 1.95 0.99 -5.76
CA LYS A 54 1.70 1.48 -7.14
C LYS A 54 2.84 2.36 -7.66
N SER A 55 3.37 3.26 -6.83
CA SER A 55 4.52 4.10 -7.22
C SER A 55 5.78 3.29 -7.52
N LYS A 56 5.90 2.10 -6.92
CA LYS A 56 6.99 1.14 -7.14
C LYS A 56 6.65 0.06 -8.19
N LYS A 57 5.50 0.15 -8.87
CA LYS A 57 5.00 -0.87 -9.83
C LYS A 57 4.84 -2.28 -9.22
N LEU A 58 4.51 -2.36 -7.94
CA LEU A 58 4.22 -3.61 -7.23
C LEU A 58 2.71 -3.91 -7.24
N SER A 59 2.33 -5.19 -7.10
CA SER A 59 0.92 -5.61 -6.94
C SER A 59 0.28 -4.93 -5.73
N VAL A 60 -1.01 -4.64 -5.75
CA VAL A 60 -1.70 -4.08 -4.57
C VAL A 60 -2.03 -5.18 -3.57
N LEU A 61 -2.21 -4.79 -2.31
CA LEU A 61 -2.79 -5.65 -1.28
C LEU A 61 -4.31 -5.62 -1.40
N GLU A 62 -4.91 -6.79 -1.53
CA GLU A 62 -6.35 -6.97 -1.70
C GLU A 62 -7.02 -7.20 -0.33
N PRO A 63 -8.12 -6.51 -0.02
CA PRO A 63 -8.86 -6.73 1.22
C PRO A 63 -9.57 -8.09 1.19
N LEU A 64 -9.42 -8.86 2.27
CA LEU A 64 -10.11 -10.14 2.48
C LEU A 64 -11.21 -10.04 3.53
N SER A 65 -10.95 -9.30 4.61
CA SER A 65 -11.88 -9.20 5.74
C SER A 65 -11.69 -7.88 6.51
N ARG A 66 -12.74 -7.43 7.19
CA ARG A 66 -12.72 -6.29 8.13
C ARG A 66 -12.29 -6.68 9.55
N ASN A 67 -11.69 -7.85 9.69
CA ASN A 67 -11.12 -8.35 10.95
C ASN A 67 -9.63 -8.65 10.74
N LYS A 68 -8.87 -8.82 11.82
CA LYS A 68 -7.50 -9.35 11.78
C LYS A 68 -7.46 -10.69 11.02
N CYS A 69 -6.33 -11.01 10.39
CA CYS A 69 -6.17 -12.30 9.75
C CYS A 69 -6.28 -13.43 10.78
N GLY A 70 -7.06 -14.46 10.45
CA GLY A 70 -7.22 -15.64 11.30
C GLY A 70 -6.02 -16.58 11.21
N PRO A 71 -5.89 -17.55 12.14
CA PRO A 71 -4.76 -18.48 12.20
C PRO A 71 -4.64 -19.41 10.98
N ASN A 72 -5.71 -19.56 10.20
CA ASN A 72 -5.77 -20.42 9.02
C ASN A 72 -5.16 -19.77 7.76
N LEU A 73 -4.81 -18.48 7.82
CA LEU A 73 -4.23 -17.73 6.69
C LEU A 73 -2.71 -17.71 6.82
N VAL A 74 -2.09 -18.74 6.27
CA VAL A 74 -0.63 -18.94 6.20
C VAL A 74 -0.17 -19.01 4.74
N PRO A 75 1.01 -18.45 4.39
CA PRO A 75 1.96 -17.76 5.28
C PRO A 75 1.55 -16.33 5.65
N VAL A 76 1.81 -15.97 6.91
CA VAL A 76 1.97 -14.56 7.30
C VAL A 76 3.36 -14.15 6.85
N CYS A 77 3.45 -13.17 5.94
CA CYS A 77 4.73 -12.76 5.36
C CYS A 77 5.32 -11.60 6.15
N ASP A 78 6.63 -11.63 6.41
CA ASP A 78 7.29 -10.69 7.32
C ASP A 78 7.45 -9.28 6.72
N ASN A 79 7.49 -9.17 5.39
CA ASN A 79 7.72 -7.91 4.69
C ASN A 79 6.58 -7.53 3.75
N VAL A 80 5.81 -6.51 4.16
CA VAL A 80 4.73 -5.94 3.34
C VAL A 80 5.25 -5.17 2.11
N ASP A 81 6.53 -4.77 2.13
CA ASP A 81 7.16 -3.95 1.09
C ASP A 81 8.06 -4.72 0.12
N THR A 82 8.63 -5.85 0.53
CA THR A 82 9.63 -6.61 -0.24
C THR A 82 9.33 -8.10 -0.26
N SER A 83 8.49 -8.54 -1.20
CA SER A 83 8.52 -9.89 -1.79
C SER A 83 7.73 -9.90 -3.10
#